data_AF-A0A8T3MLP3-F1
#
_entry.id   AF-A0A8T3MLP3-F1
#
_cell.length_a   1.000
_cell.length_b   1.000
_cell.length_c   1.000
_cell.angle_alpha   90.00
_cell.angle_beta   90.00
_cell.angle_gamma   90.00
#
_symmetry.space_group_name_H-M   'P 1'
#
loop_
_entity.id
_entity.type
_entity.pdbx_description
1 polymer ?
#
loop_
_entity_poly.entity_id
_entity_poly.type
_entity_poly.pdbx_seq_one_letter_code
_entity_poly.pdbx_strand_id
1 'polypeptide(L)'
;MDKPAVLRPSTPGGHPAISLAWLASFGLAAASVWSPRLLLLAVAVAIGALAVYLLRHARFLRALRTVERALSRGDLPAARSIAAPLLDRFPDLAPVQKTAADVLYASGDPLSAASLYERAAKRVPHDRDLVVGLVASYAALSKAGDARRAAALLPGDYDVRLALAWAELTALGGDRGRGARLADELMRELEVGHGAERTAMANVLVAIAEGQRRNGSAARAALQVAERQGQVLEAADRAFIGYLGGVALRELGLLGDARRTFEAAMAAAPDTIGEALARRERSHIAESSGPASSVVAPSD
;
A
#
# COMPACT_ATOMS: atom_id res chain seq x y z
N MET A 1 -32.79 -19.57 -17.83
CA MET A 1 -32.61 -18.19 -17.33
C MET A 1 -31.24 -17.73 -17.77
N ASP A 2 -31.18 -17.07 -18.92
CA ASP A 2 -29.95 -16.48 -19.42
C ASP A 2 -29.58 -15.28 -18.55
N LYS A 3 -28.38 -15.31 -17.98
CA LYS A 3 -27.81 -14.13 -17.31
C LYS A 3 -27.75 -13.02 -18.35
N PRO A 4 -28.34 -11.83 -18.10
CA PRO A 4 -28.15 -10.71 -19.00
C PRO A 4 -26.66 -10.47 -19.13
N ALA A 5 -26.18 -10.38 -20.38
CA ALA A 5 -24.80 -10.13 -20.70
C ALA A 5 -24.33 -8.90 -19.90
N VAL A 6 -23.52 -9.16 -18.87
CA VAL A 6 -22.91 -8.12 -18.05
C VAL A 6 -22.12 -7.26 -19.01
N LEU A 7 -22.62 -6.05 -19.27
CA LEU A 7 -21.95 -5.05 -20.09
C LEU A 7 -20.55 -4.89 -19.52
N ARG A 8 -19.57 -5.53 -20.17
CA ARG A 8 -18.16 -5.43 -19.76
C ARG A 8 -17.85 -3.95 -19.73
N PRO A 9 -17.49 -3.40 -18.57
CA PRO A 9 -17.40 -1.96 -18.46
C PRO A 9 -16.20 -1.53 -19.28
N SER A 10 -16.53 -0.95 -20.43
CA SER A 10 -15.57 -0.57 -21.44
C SER A 10 -14.69 0.56 -20.91
N THR A 11 -13.38 0.35 -20.99
CA THR A 11 -12.35 1.38 -20.85
C THR A 11 -12.71 2.60 -21.72
N PRO A 12 -12.10 3.78 -21.52
CA PRO A 12 -12.32 4.93 -22.38
C PRO A 12 -12.27 4.58 -23.89
N GLY A 13 -11.42 3.62 -24.30
CA GLY A 13 -11.28 3.15 -25.68
C GLY A 13 -12.22 2.02 -26.13
N GLY A 14 -12.89 1.33 -25.20
CA GLY A 14 -13.78 0.22 -25.53
C GLY A 14 -15.26 0.60 -25.66
N HIS A 15 -15.61 1.89 -25.58
CA HIS A 15 -17.01 2.30 -25.56
C HIS A 15 -17.66 2.01 -26.92
N PRO A 16 -18.79 1.29 -26.98
CA PRO A 16 -19.38 0.89 -28.26
C PRO A 16 -19.69 2.10 -29.14
N ALA A 17 -20.12 3.22 -28.57
CA ALA A 17 -20.35 4.45 -29.34
C ALA A 17 -19.07 5.07 -29.93
N ILE A 18 -17.93 4.99 -29.21
CA ILE A 18 -16.65 5.51 -29.72
C ILE A 18 -16.11 4.57 -30.80
N SER A 19 -16.20 3.25 -30.58
CA SER A 19 -15.82 2.25 -31.58
C SER A 19 -16.69 2.35 -32.85
N LEU A 20 -18.01 2.55 -32.71
CA LEU A 20 -18.91 2.79 -33.83
C LEU A 20 -18.59 4.10 -34.55
N ALA A 21 -18.26 5.17 -33.83
CA ALA A 21 -17.87 6.44 -34.44
C ALA A 21 -16.54 6.32 -35.22
N TRP A 22 -15.58 5.55 -34.71
CA TRP A 22 -14.36 5.23 -35.45
C TRP A 22 -14.65 4.42 -36.71
N LEU A 23 -15.45 3.35 -36.61
CA LEU A 23 -15.85 2.55 -37.76
C LEU A 23 -16.62 3.38 -38.81
N ALA A 24 -17.52 4.26 -38.37
CA ALA A 24 -18.23 5.18 -39.24
C ALA A 24 -17.27 6.17 -39.93
N SER A 25 -16.31 6.72 -39.19
CA SER A 25 -15.26 7.57 -39.76
C SER A 25 -14.45 6.85 -40.83
N PHE A 26 -14.03 5.60 -40.58
CA PHE A 26 -13.29 4.81 -41.58
C PHE A 26 -14.15 4.47 -42.79
N GLY A 27 -15.42 4.11 -42.59
CA GLY A 27 -16.37 3.85 -43.67
C GLY A 27 -16.59 5.08 -44.56
N LEU A 28 -16.75 6.26 -43.95
CA LEU A 28 -16.90 7.53 -44.68
C LEU A 28 -15.61 7.92 -45.43
N ALA A 29 -14.43 7.67 -44.83
CA ALA A 29 -13.16 7.91 -45.48
C ALA A 29 -12.97 7.00 -46.71
N ALA A 30 -13.31 5.72 -46.60
CA ALA A 30 -13.28 4.78 -47.72
C ALA A 30 -14.28 5.19 -48.83
N ALA A 31 -15.49 5.60 -48.44
CA ALA A 31 -16.52 6.06 -49.38
C ALA A 31 -16.13 7.36 -50.10
N SER A 32 -15.22 8.16 -49.55
CA SER A 32 -14.78 9.42 -50.16
C SER A 32 -14.05 9.25 -51.49
N VAL A 33 -13.58 8.04 -51.81
CA VAL A 33 -13.03 7.70 -53.14
C VAL A 33 -14.04 7.98 -54.25
N TRP A 34 -15.33 7.73 -53.99
CA TRP A 34 -16.42 7.99 -54.95
C TRP A 34 -17.11 9.35 -54.74
N SER A 35 -16.91 9.98 -53.59
CA SER A 35 -17.57 11.25 -53.24
C SER A 35 -16.70 12.08 -52.29
N PRO A 36 -15.86 13.01 -52.79
CA PRO A 36 -14.85 13.70 -51.98
C PRO A 36 -15.44 14.55 -50.84
N ARG A 37 -16.71 14.96 -50.93
CA ARG A 37 -17.43 15.67 -49.85
C ARG A 37 -17.57 14.82 -48.57
N LEU A 38 -17.55 13.50 -48.69
CA LEU A 38 -17.61 12.59 -47.53
C LEU A 38 -16.34 12.62 -46.69
N LEU A 39 -15.21 13.08 -47.25
CA LEU A 39 -13.96 13.20 -46.50
C LEU A 39 -14.08 14.21 -45.35
N LEU A 40 -14.71 15.37 -45.59
CA LEU A 40 -14.92 16.38 -44.55
C LEU A 40 -15.81 15.84 -43.41
N LEU A 41 -16.84 15.06 -43.77
CA LEU A 41 -17.70 14.42 -42.78
C LEU A 41 -16.96 13.34 -41.99
N ALA A 42 -16.15 12.51 -42.66
CA ALA A 42 -15.30 11.50 -42.02
C ALA A 42 -14.37 12.15 -40.98
N VAL A 43 -13.66 13.22 -41.38
CA VAL A 43 -12.77 13.97 -40.49
C VAL A 43 -13.53 14.57 -39.31
N ALA A 44 -14.69 15.18 -39.53
CA ALA A 44 -15.52 15.74 -38.46
C ALA A 44 -15.96 14.66 -37.45
N VAL A 45 -16.37 13.48 -37.92
CA VAL A 45 -16.75 12.34 -37.07
C VAL A 45 -15.54 11.82 -36.27
N ALA A 46 -14.37 11.67 -36.91
CA ALA A 46 -13.15 11.25 -36.23
C ALA A 46 -12.73 12.24 -35.13
N ILE A 47 -12.75 13.54 -35.42
CA ILE A 47 -12.42 14.59 -34.45
C ILE A 47 -13.41 14.57 -33.28
N GLY A 48 -14.71 14.45 -33.56
CA GLY A 48 -15.75 14.34 -32.53
C GLY A 48 -15.56 13.11 -31.63
N ALA A 49 -15.29 11.94 -32.23
CA ALA A 49 -15.02 10.71 -31.49
C ALA A 49 -13.76 10.83 -30.61
N LEU A 50 -12.69 11.43 -31.15
CA LEU A 50 -11.46 11.69 -30.43
C LEU A 50 -11.69 12.66 -29.26
N ALA A 51 -12.44 13.75 -29.47
CA ALA A 51 -12.75 14.72 -28.41
C ALA A 51 -13.53 14.08 -27.26
N VAL A 52 -14.55 13.26 -27.57
CA VAL A 52 -15.32 12.51 -26.56
C VAL A 52 -14.43 11.52 -25.82
N TYR A 53 -13.57 10.79 -26.53
CA TYR A 53 -12.59 9.88 -25.93
C TYR A 53 -11.66 10.61 -24.95
N LEU A 54 -11.05 11.72 -25.39
CA LEU A 54 -10.13 12.51 -24.58
C LEU A 54 -10.82 13.10 -23.34
N LEU A 55 -12.05 13.58 -23.46
CA LEU A 55 -12.82 14.09 -22.33
C LEU A 55 -13.08 12.98 -21.30
N ARG A 56 -13.48 11.79 -21.77
CA ARG A 56 -13.75 10.64 -20.90
C ARG A 56 -12.49 10.13 -20.22
N HIS A 57 -11.37 10.08 -20.95
CA HIS A 57 -10.06 9.75 -20.40
C HIS A 57 -9.59 10.77 -19.37
N ALA A 58 -9.75 12.07 -19.64
CA ALA A 58 -9.41 13.14 -18.70
C ALA A 58 -10.22 13.04 -17.40
N ARG A 59 -11.53 12.73 -17.48
CA ARG A 59 -12.38 12.50 -16.29
C ARG A 59 -11.90 11.30 -15.48
N PHE A 60 -11.55 10.20 -16.15
CA PHE A 60 -10.99 9.02 -15.49
C PHE A 60 -9.69 9.34 -14.74
N LEU A 61 -8.73 10.01 -15.38
CA LEU A 61 -7.47 10.42 -14.74
C LEU A 61 -7.68 11.42 -13.60
N ARG A 62 -8.69 12.28 -13.68
CA ARG A 62 -9.05 13.17 -12.57
C ARG A 62 -9.59 12.38 -11.38
N ALA A 63 -10.42 11.35 -11.62
CA ALA A 63 -10.97 10.52 -10.56
C ALA A 63 -9.85 9.79 -9.79
N LEU A 64 -8.90 9.16 -10.49
CA LEU A 64 -7.72 8.53 -9.85
C LEU A 64 -6.94 9.54 -9.01
N ARG A 65 -6.61 10.70 -9.58
CA ARG A 65 -5.92 11.78 -8.84
C ARG A 65 -6.71 12.31 -7.64
N THR A 66 -8.03 12.21 -7.65
CA THR A 66 -8.85 12.62 -6.51
C THR A 66 -8.79 11.57 -5.40
N VAL A 67 -8.73 10.27 -5.74
CA VAL A 67 -8.46 9.22 -4.75
C VAL A 67 -7.08 9.42 -4.13
N GLU A 68 -6.04 9.61 -4.94
CA GLU A 68 -4.67 9.87 -4.45
C GLU A 68 -4.63 11.08 -3.51
N ARG A 69 -5.26 12.20 -3.90
CA ARG A 69 -5.36 13.39 -3.02
C ARG A 69 -6.18 13.17 -1.76
N ALA A 70 -7.15 12.26 -1.77
CA ALA A 70 -7.87 11.88 -0.56
C ALA A 70 -6.95 11.05 0.36
N LEU A 71 -6.21 10.09 -0.19
CA LEU A 71 -5.20 9.31 0.54
C LEU A 71 -4.11 10.19 1.15
N SER A 72 -3.53 11.11 0.37
CA SER A 72 -2.49 12.03 0.88
C SER A 72 -2.99 12.96 1.98
N ARG A 73 -4.31 13.15 2.13
CA ARG A 73 -4.92 13.93 3.21
C ARG A 73 -5.41 13.06 4.38
N GLY A 74 -5.22 11.74 4.30
CA GLY A 74 -5.73 10.78 5.28
C GLY A 74 -7.25 10.59 5.25
N ASP A 75 -7.96 11.10 4.23
CA ASP A 75 -9.42 10.97 4.11
C ASP A 75 -9.78 9.60 3.47
N LEU A 76 -9.63 8.54 4.25
CA LEU A 76 -9.91 7.16 3.84
C LEU A 76 -11.38 6.94 3.44
N PRO A 77 -12.39 7.50 4.13
CA PRO A 77 -13.78 7.38 3.71
C PRO A 77 -14.02 7.97 2.32
N ALA A 78 -13.51 9.17 2.03
CA ALA A 78 -13.65 9.76 0.71
C ALA A 78 -12.89 8.95 -0.35
N ALA A 79 -11.65 8.53 -0.05
CA ALA A 79 -10.86 7.72 -0.96
C ALA A 79 -11.60 6.41 -1.34
N ARG A 80 -12.18 5.72 -0.36
CA ARG A 80 -12.98 4.49 -0.57
C ARG A 80 -14.24 4.75 -1.39
N SER A 81 -14.97 5.83 -1.11
CA SER A 81 -16.21 6.17 -1.81
C SER A 81 -16.00 6.42 -3.32
N ILE A 82 -14.79 6.85 -3.70
CA ILE A 82 -14.41 7.11 -5.10
C ILE A 82 -13.77 5.88 -5.73
N ALA A 83 -12.90 5.16 -5.00
CA ALA A 83 -12.17 4.02 -5.52
C ALA A 83 -13.07 2.81 -5.80
N ALA A 84 -14.06 2.52 -4.93
CA ALA A 84 -14.92 1.34 -5.09
C ALA A 84 -15.72 1.35 -6.42
N PRO A 85 -16.44 2.43 -6.79
CA PRO A 85 -17.10 2.49 -8.09
C PRO A 85 -16.15 2.43 -9.29
N LEU A 86 -14.91 2.91 -9.14
CA LEU A 86 -13.89 2.80 -10.19
C LEU A 86 -13.45 1.35 -10.36
N LEU A 87 -13.23 0.62 -9.28
CA LEU A 87 -12.87 -0.79 -9.32
C LEU A 87 -13.98 -1.66 -9.91
N ASP A 88 -15.24 -1.42 -9.53
CA ASP A 88 -16.39 -2.14 -10.08
C ASP A 88 -16.51 -1.91 -11.60
N ARG A 89 -16.26 -0.68 -12.05
CA ARG A 89 -16.32 -0.31 -13.46
C ARG A 89 -15.06 -0.67 -14.23
N PHE A 90 -13.91 -0.85 -13.61
CA PHE A 90 -12.67 -1.10 -14.34
C PHE A 90 -11.81 -2.13 -13.61
N PRO A 91 -12.33 -3.35 -13.36
CA PRO A 91 -11.70 -4.32 -12.47
C PRO A 91 -10.37 -4.84 -12.98
N ASP A 92 -10.10 -4.74 -14.28
CA ASP A 92 -8.90 -5.25 -14.95
C ASP A 92 -7.82 -4.20 -15.22
N LEU A 93 -8.10 -2.92 -14.95
CA LEU A 93 -7.12 -1.85 -15.18
C LEU A 93 -6.11 -1.78 -14.04
N ALA A 94 -4.83 -1.99 -14.35
CA ALA A 94 -3.76 -1.97 -13.35
C ALA A 94 -3.70 -0.67 -12.51
N PRO A 95 -3.87 0.54 -13.09
CA PRO A 95 -3.93 1.76 -12.28
C PRO A 95 -5.08 1.78 -11.28
N VAL A 96 -6.25 1.23 -11.65
CA VAL A 96 -7.42 1.16 -10.78
C VAL A 96 -7.22 0.13 -9.68
N GLN A 97 -6.65 -1.03 -10.02
CA GLN A 97 -6.27 -2.06 -9.06
C GLN A 97 -5.26 -1.52 -8.05
N LYS A 98 -4.21 -0.81 -8.51
CA LYS A 98 -3.21 -0.16 -7.65
C LYS A 98 -3.87 0.83 -6.70
N THR A 99 -4.61 1.82 -7.21
CA THR A 99 -5.27 2.82 -6.38
C THR A 99 -6.26 2.21 -5.38
N ALA A 100 -7.04 1.20 -5.79
CA ALA A 100 -7.94 0.51 -4.87
C ALA A 100 -7.18 -0.30 -3.81
N ALA A 101 -6.04 -0.90 -4.18
CA ALA A 101 -5.16 -1.58 -3.24
C ALA A 101 -4.55 -0.60 -2.23
N ASP A 102 -4.11 0.58 -2.67
CA ASP A 102 -3.59 1.64 -1.79
C ASP A 102 -4.64 2.03 -0.73
N VAL A 103 -5.90 2.20 -1.15
CA VAL A 103 -7.01 2.49 -0.22
C VAL A 103 -7.25 1.35 0.75
N LEU A 104 -7.29 0.10 0.27
CA LEU A 104 -7.53 -1.07 1.12
C LEU A 104 -6.39 -1.27 2.12
N TYR A 105 -5.14 -1.13 1.66
CA TYR A 105 -3.97 -1.21 2.51
C TYR A 105 -4.04 -0.14 3.59
N ALA A 106 -4.20 1.13 3.21
CA ALA A 106 -4.29 2.24 4.15
C ALA A 106 -5.45 2.07 5.16
N SER A 107 -6.56 1.45 4.73
CA SER A 107 -7.73 1.16 5.58
C SER A 107 -7.61 -0.13 6.42
N GLY A 108 -6.41 -0.71 6.52
CA GLY A 108 -6.17 -1.88 7.37
C GLY A 108 -6.60 -3.23 6.79
N ASP A 109 -6.83 -3.34 5.49
CA ASP A 109 -7.11 -4.61 4.78
C ASP A 109 -5.95 -5.01 3.84
N PRO A 110 -4.81 -5.48 4.40
CA PRO A 110 -3.65 -5.85 3.61
C PRO A 110 -3.88 -7.12 2.78
N LEU A 111 -4.86 -7.97 3.13
CA LEU A 111 -5.15 -9.20 2.38
C LEU A 111 -5.77 -8.87 1.02
N SER A 112 -6.82 -8.06 1.01
CA SER A 112 -7.45 -7.61 -0.23
C SER A 112 -6.52 -6.73 -1.05
N ALA A 113 -5.73 -5.88 -0.38
CA ALA A 113 -4.71 -5.06 -1.03
C ALA A 113 -3.66 -5.90 -1.77
N ALA A 114 -3.07 -6.91 -1.11
CA ALA A 114 -2.11 -7.82 -1.74
C ALA A 114 -2.67 -8.48 -3.00
N SER A 115 -3.92 -8.97 -2.97
CA SER A 115 -4.56 -9.59 -4.13
C SER A 115 -4.72 -8.63 -5.32
N LEU A 116 -5.01 -7.36 -5.07
CA LEU A 116 -5.10 -6.34 -6.13
C LEU A 116 -3.72 -5.93 -6.64
N TYR A 117 -2.75 -5.71 -5.76
CA TYR A 117 -1.37 -5.44 -6.15
C TYR A 117 -0.78 -6.58 -6.98
N GLU A 118 -0.98 -7.84 -6.60
CA GLU A 118 -0.52 -9.00 -7.40
C GLU A 118 -1.10 -8.98 -8.83
N ARG A 119 -2.40 -8.70 -8.96
CA ARG A 119 -3.07 -8.61 -10.26
C ARG A 119 -2.55 -7.44 -11.10
N ALA A 120 -2.21 -6.33 -10.46
CA ALA A 120 -1.63 -5.17 -11.11
C ALA A 120 -0.16 -5.43 -11.51
N ALA A 121 0.64 -6.05 -10.64
CA ALA A 121 2.05 -6.40 -10.85
C ALA A 121 2.24 -7.31 -12.07
N LYS A 122 1.31 -8.26 -12.30
CA LYS A 122 1.34 -9.12 -13.49
C LYS A 122 1.30 -8.33 -14.81
N ARG A 123 0.71 -7.14 -14.80
CA ARG A 123 0.59 -6.27 -15.98
C ARG A 123 1.67 -5.19 -16.00
N VAL A 124 2.08 -4.70 -14.83
CA VAL A 124 3.08 -3.63 -14.68
C VAL A 124 4.09 -4.01 -13.60
N PRO A 125 5.01 -4.96 -13.87
CA PRO A 125 5.86 -5.59 -12.84
C PRO A 125 6.95 -4.68 -12.26
N HIS A 126 7.25 -3.55 -12.90
CA HIS A 126 8.32 -2.62 -12.49
C HIS A 126 7.77 -1.25 -12.02
N ASP A 127 6.48 -1.16 -11.70
CA ASP A 127 5.93 0.04 -11.04
C ASP A 127 6.38 0.04 -9.58
N ARG A 128 7.19 1.04 -9.21
CA ARG A 128 7.79 1.17 -7.88
C ARG A 128 6.73 1.12 -6.77
N ASP A 129 5.75 2.01 -6.77
CA ASP A 129 4.83 2.14 -5.63
C ASP A 129 3.96 0.90 -5.48
N LEU A 130 3.63 0.26 -6.61
CA LEU A 130 2.92 -1.01 -6.63
C LEU A 130 3.73 -2.11 -5.91
N VAL A 131 5.03 -2.24 -6.23
CA VAL A 131 5.90 -3.25 -5.60
C VAL A 131 6.09 -2.94 -4.12
N VAL A 132 6.30 -1.66 -3.75
CA VAL A 132 6.39 -1.25 -2.34
C VAL A 132 5.12 -1.63 -1.59
N GLY A 133 3.94 -1.28 -2.12
CA GLY A 133 2.65 -1.62 -1.51
C GLY A 133 2.41 -3.13 -1.39
N LEU A 134 2.85 -3.91 -2.38
CA LEU A 134 2.77 -5.38 -2.35
C LEU A 134 3.65 -5.98 -1.24
N VAL A 135 4.92 -5.55 -1.15
CA VAL A 135 5.85 -6.02 -0.11
C VAL A 135 5.33 -5.63 1.27
N ALA A 136 4.88 -4.38 1.44
CA ALA A 136 4.30 -3.89 2.68
C ALA A 136 3.03 -4.67 3.08
N SER A 137 2.17 -5.01 2.11
CA SER A 137 0.99 -5.85 2.35
C SER A 137 1.37 -7.24 2.85
N TYR A 138 2.40 -7.87 2.27
CA TYR A 138 2.88 -9.17 2.77
C TYR A 138 3.58 -9.06 4.12
N ALA A 139 4.29 -7.97 4.42
CA ALA A 139 4.84 -7.70 5.73
C ALA A 139 3.73 -7.63 6.79
N ALA A 140 2.67 -6.85 6.51
CA ALA A 140 1.49 -6.73 7.36
C ALA A 140 0.77 -8.07 7.57
N LEU A 141 0.75 -8.96 6.57
CA LEU A 141 0.18 -10.32 6.66
C LEU A 141 1.10 -11.34 7.35
N SER A 142 2.27 -10.93 7.84
CA SER A 142 3.28 -11.82 8.41
C SER A 142 3.77 -12.90 7.43
N LYS A 143 3.91 -12.56 6.14
CA LYS A 143 4.36 -13.48 5.06
C LYS A 143 5.72 -13.07 4.48
N ALA A 144 6.80 -13.26 5.26
CA ALA A 144 8.16 -12.86 4.85
C ALA A 144 8.62 -13.49 3.51
N GLY A 145 8.28 -14.76 3.28
CA GLY A 145 8.65 -15.46 2.04
C GLY A 145 8.02 -14.84 0.78
N ASP A 146 6.78 -14.37 0.89
CA ASP A 146 6.07 -13.71 -0.21
C ASP A 146 6.59 -12.29 -0.41
N ALA A 147 6.88 -11.57 0.69
CA ALA A 147 7.53 -10.27 0.67
C ALA A 147 8.89 -10.31 -0.05
N ARG A 148 9.73 -11.34 0.19
CA ARG A 148 11.00 -11.52 -0.54
C ARG A 148 10.79 -11.70 -2.05
N ARG A 149 9.81 -12.52 -2.45
CA ARG A 149 9.52 -12.76 -3.87
C ARG A 149 9.05 -11.50 -4.56
N ALA A 150 8.21 -10.70 -3.90
CA ALA A 150 7.79 -9.41 -4.40
C ALA A 150 8.95 -8.40 -4.47
N ALA A 151 9.80 -8.33 -3.43
CA ALA A 151 10.94 -7.42 -3.41
C ALA A 151 11.99 -7.74 -4.49
N ALA A 152 12.06 -9.00 -4.96
CA ALA A 152 12.92 -9.40 -6.06
C ALA A 152 12.55 -8.75 -7.41
N LEU A 153 11.36 -8.15 -7.53
CA LEU A 153 10.96 -7.38 -8.72
C LEU A 153 11.76 -6.07 -8.85
N LEU A 154 12.12 -5.44 -7.72
CA LEU A 154 12.88 -4.19 -7.66
C LEU A 154 13.89 -4.22 -6.51
N PRO A 155 14.92 -5.08 -6.57
CA PRO A 155 15.80 -5.35 -5.43
C PRO A 155 16.68 -4.17 -5.02
N GLY A 156 16.90 -3.20 -5.92
CA GLY A 156 17.72 -2.01 -5.68
C GLY A 156 16.93 -0.80 -5.18
N ASP A 157 15.59 -0.85 -5.16
CA ASP A 157 14.80 0.29 -4.72
C ASP A 157 14.82 0.43 -3.19
N TYR A 158 15.08 1.65 -2.71
CA TYR A 158 15.24 1.94 -1.28
C TYR A 158 13.98 1.60 -0.49
N ASP A 159 12.80 2.00 -0.97
CA ASP A 159 11.54 1.83 -0.25
C ASP A 159 11.05 0.39 -0.30
N VAL A 160 11.36 -0.35 -1.38
CA VAL A 160 11.16 -1.80 -1.45
C VAL A 160 12.03 -2.52 -0.42
N ARG A 161 13.31 -2.14 -0.30
CA ARG A 161 14.21 -2.70 0.72
C ARG A 161 13.79 -2.34 2.13
N LEU A 162 13.25 -1.14 2.35
CA LEU A 162 12.69 -0.69 3.63
C LEU A 162 11.49 -1.56 4.05
N ALA A 163 10.54 -1.79 3.15
CA ALA A 163 9.42 -2.68 3.39
C ALA A 163 9.86 -4.15 3.58
N LEU A 164 10.88 -4.60 2.84
CA LEU A 164 11.45 -5.94 3.03
C LEU A 164 12.14 -6.09 4.40
N ALA A 165 12.90 -5.08 4.84
CA ALA A 165 13.54 -5.09 6.16
C ALA A 165 12.50 -5.20 7.27
N TRP A 166 11.39 -4.46 7.15
CA TRP A 166 10.24 -4.61 8.05
C TRP A 166 9.68 -6.04 8.05
N ALA A 167 9.45 -6.63 6.87
CA ALA A 167 8.97 -8.01 6.76
C ALA A 167 9.95 -9.00 7.44
N GLU A 168 11.24 -8.92 7.16
CA GLU A 168 12.24 -9.84 7.69
C GLU A 168 12.41 -9.71 9.22
N LEU A 169 12.23 -8.51 9.78
CA LEU A 169 12.34 -8.26 11.21
C LEU A 169 11.10 -8.70 12.00
N THR A 170 9.91 -8.57 11.43
CA THR A 170 8.64 -8.65 12.19
C THR A 170 7.72 -9.80 11.79
N ALA A 171 7.76 -10.27 10.54
CA ALA A 171 6.87 -11.30 10.05
C ALA A 171 7.30 -12.71 10.50
N LEU A 172 6.33 -13.62 10.54
CA LEU A 172 6.60 -15.04 10.75
C LEU A 172 7.43 -15.60 9.58
N GLY A 173 8.48 -16.37 9.90
CA GLY A 173 9.41 -16.90 8.92
C GLY A 173 10.38 -15.86 8.31
N GLY A 174 10.43 -14.65 8.87
CA GLY A 174 11.45 -13.65 8.55
C GLY A 174 12.85 -14.05 9.03
N ASP A 175 13.88 -13.75 8.24
CA ASP A 175 15.28 -13.85 8.67
C ASP A 175 15.67 -12.54 9.35
N ARG A 176 15.54 -12.53 10.68
CA ARG A 176 15.86 -11.37 11.52
C ARG A 176 17.29 -10.86 11.33
N GLY A 177 18.26 -11.76 11.10
CA GLY A 177 19.64 -11.38 10.84
C GLY A 177 19.80 -10.64 9.52
N ARG A 178 19.08 -11.09 8.47
CA ARG A 178 19.00 -10.38 7.20
C ARG A 178 18.29 -9.04 7.34
N GLY A 179 17.16 -9.00 8.04
CA GLY A 179 16.41 -7.77 8.31
C GLY A 179 17.25 -6.72 9.01
N ALA A 180 18.04 -7.13 10.01
CA ALA A 180 18.97 -6.24 10.71
C ALA A 180 20.08 -5.70 9.79
N ARG A 181 20.68 -6.55 8.94
CA ARG A 181 21.67 -6.08 7.95
C ARG A 181 21.08 -5.09 6.96
N LEU A 182 19.86 -5.35 6.47
CA LEU A 182 19.16 -4.43 5.58
C LEU A 182 18.90 -3.09 6.27
N ALA A 183 18.46 -3.08 7.54
CA ALA A 183 18.27 -1.85 8.29
C ALA A 183 19.59 -1.05 8.44
N ASP A 184 20.70 -1.73 8.76
CA ASP A 184 22.03 -1.12 8.87
C ASP A 184 22.51 -0.53 7.52
N GLU A 185 22.25 -1.20 6.40
CA GLU A 185 22.54 -0.70 5.05
C GLU A 185 21.69 0.53 4.70
N LEU A 186 20.38 0.45 4.91
CA LEU A 186 19.43 1.52 4.62
C LEU A 186 19.75 2.80 5.41
N MET A 187 20.28 2.67 6.63
CA MET A 187 20.74 3.82 7.41
C MET A 187 22.01 4.46 6.85
N ARG A 188 22.94 3.67 6.26
CA ARG A 188 24.14 4.22 5.61
C ARG A 188 23.80 4.93 4.32
N GLU A 189 22.79 4.45 3.61
CA GLU A 189 22.28 5.04 2.36
C GLU A 189 21.34 6.24 2.62
N LEU A 190 20.86 6.42 3.85
CA LEU A 190 19.92 7.47 4.19
C LEU A 190 20.57 8.86 4.08
N GLU A 191 20.34 9.52 2.95
CA GLU A 191 20.70 10.92 2.75
C GLU A 191 19.70 11.87 3.44
N VAL A 192 20.15 13.08 3.79
CA VAL A 192 19.33 14.14 4.40
C VAL A 192 18.06 14.46 3.59
N GLY A 193 18.06 14.20 2.27
CA GLY A 193 16.94 14.44 1.37
C GLY A 193 15.81 13.40 1.39
N HIS A 194 15.95 12.27 2.09
CA HIS A 194 14.96 11.17 2.04
C HIS A 194 13.61 11.48 2.73
N GLY A 195 13.52 12.58 3.47
CA GLY A 195 12.31 13.03 4.16
C GLY A 195 12.13 12.40 5.54
N ALA A 196 11.23 13.00 6.33
CA ALA A 196 10.98 12.60 7.71
C ALA A 196 10.44 11.16 7.82
N GLU A 197 9.58 10.73 6.90
CA GLU A 197 8.95 9.40 6.92
C GLU A 197 9.98 8.27 6.78
N ARG A 198 10.82 8.32 5.73
CA ARG A 198 11.88 7.33 5.52
C ARG A 198 12.87 7.31 6.66
N THR A 199 13.24 8.50 7.17
CA THR A 199 14.12 8.63 8.32
C THR A 199 13.51 7.97 9.56
N ALA A 200 12.24 8.23 9.85
CA ALA A 200 11.53 7.62 10.97
C ALA A 200 11.50 6.10 10.83
N MET A 201 11.07 5.60 9.67
CA MET A 201 10.95 4.18 9.38
C MET A 201 12.29 3.46 9.52
N ALA A 202 13.35 3.95 8.88
CA ALA A 202 14.67 3.35 8.96
C ALA A 202 15.19 3.28 10.40
N ASN A 203 15.01 4.36 11.18
CA ASN A 203 15.41 4.38 12.60
C ASN A 203 14.61 3.41 13.46
N VAL A 204 13.29 3.24 13.22
CA VAL A 204 12.55 2.22 13.97
C VAL A 204 13.00 0.81 13.61
N LEU A 205 13.31 0.53 12.34
CA LEU A 205 13.81 -0.79 11.95
C LEU A 205 15.17 -1.10 12.61
N VAL A 206 16.05 -0.10 12.73
CA VAL A 206 17.27 -0.21 13.54
C VAL A 206 16.93 -0.48 15.00
N ALA A 207 15.96 0.22 15.57
CA ALA A 207 15.58 -0.01 16.96
C ALA A 207 15.07 -1.44 17.21
N ILE A 208 14.30 -2.01 16.27
CA ILE A 208 13.86 -3.40 16.33
C ILE A 208 15.06 -4.34 16.27
N ALA A 209 15.99 -4.12 15.33
CA ALA A 209 17.20 -4.93 15.19
C ALA A 209 18.10 -4.87 16.43
N GLU A 210 18.33 -3.68 17.00
CA GLU A 210 19.10 -3.48 18.23
C GLU A 210 18.40 -4.08 19.45
N GLY A 211 17.06 -4.03 19.49
CA GLY A 211 16.26 -4.72 20.49
C GLY A 211 16.53 -6.23 20.52
N GLN A 212 16.55 -6.86 19.35
CA GLN A 212 16.87 -8.29 19.20
C GLN A 212 18.33 -8.61 19.61
N ARG A 213 19.26 -7.69 19.36
CA ARG A 213 20.66 -7.77 19.81
C ARG A 213 20.84 -7.48 21.30
N ARG A 214 19.76 -7.15 22.02
CA ARG A 214 19.75 -6.71 23.44
C ARG A 214 20.58 -5.45 23.70
N ASN A 215 20.76 -4.61 22.69
CA ASN A 215 21.46 -3.34 22.80
C ASN A 215 20.49 -2.20 23.10
N GLY A 216 20.08 -2.12 24.37
CA GLY A 216 19.03 -1.20 24.79
C GLY A 216 19.37 0.29 24.69
N SER A 217 20.65 0.68 24.68
CA SER A 217 21.04 2.09 24.51
C SER A 217 20.89 2.52 23.05
N ALA A 218 21.40 1.73 22.11
CA ALA A 218 21.28 2.00 20.68
C ALA A 218 19.83 1.97 20.22
N ALA A 219 19.04 0.99 20.67
CA ALA A 219 17.62 0.89 20.34
C ALA A 219 16.83 2.13 20.81
N ARG A 220 17.08 2.61 22.03
CA ARG A 220 16.42 3.83 22.54
C ARG A 220 16.86 5.08 21.79
N ALA A 221 18.14 5.21 21.45
CA ALA A 221 18.63 6.34 20.66
C ALA A 221 17.95 6.40 19.28
N ALA A 222 17.81 5.25 18.60
CA ALA A 222 17.11 5.16 17.33
C ALA A 222 15.61 5.47 17.47
N LEU A 223 14.93 4.96 18.50
CA LEU A 223 13.53 5.31 18.78
C LEU A 223 13.33 6.82 19.01
N GLN A 224 14.24 7.49 19.72
CA GLN A 224 14.15 8.93 19.93
C GLN A 224 14.27 9.72 18.61
N VAL A 225 15.12 9.27 17.67
CA VAL A 225 15.21 9.88 16.35
C VAL A 225 13.90 9.68 15.60
N ALA A 226 13.38 8.45 15.58
CA ALA A 226 12.12 8.13 14.91
C ALA A 226 10.94 8.92 15.48
N GLU A 227 10.86 9.07 16.81
CA GLU A 227 9.81 9.84 17.47
C GLU A 227 9.86 11.33 17.07
N ARG A 228 11.06 11.94 17.07
CA ARG A 228 11.22 13.33 16.60
C ARG A 228 10.76 13.52 15.16
N GLN A 229 11.11 12.58 14.28
CA GLN A 229 10.64 12.63 12.89
C GLN A 229 9.13 12.35 12.78
N GLY A 230 8.59 11.46 13.61
CA GLY A 230 7.16 11.13 13.67
C GLY A 230 6.26 12.31 14.06
N GLN A 231 6.79 13.30 14.78
CA GLN A 231 6.04 14.50 15.19
C GLN A 231 5.60 15.35 14.01
N VAL A 232 6.35 15.36 12.91
CA VAL A 232 6.01 16.13 11.70
C VAL A 232 5.24 15.33 10.66
N LEU A 233 4.96 14.04 10.92
CA LEU A 233 4.21 13.18 10.02
C LEU A 233 2.69 13.38 10.17
N GLU A 234 1.98 12.99 9.13
CA GLU A 234 0.52 12.86 9.19
C GLU A 234 0.10 11.79 10.20
N ALA A 235 -1.16 11.84 10.65
CA ALA A 235 -1.66 10.98 11.71
C ALA A 235 -1.51 9.48 11.39
N ALA A 236 -1.79 9.08 10.15
CA ALA A 236 -1.70 7.68 9.71
C ALA A 236 -0.25 7.16 9.76
N ASP A 237 0.70 7.92 9.23
CA ASP A 237 2.11 7.52 9.21
C ASP A 237 2.69 7.53 10.63
N ARG A 238 2.33 8.53 11.44
CA ARG A 238 2.69 8.56 12.86
C ARG A 238 2.15 7.35 13.61
N ALA A 239 0.92 6.92 13.34
CA ALA A 239 0.36 5.69 13.93
C ALA A 239 1.14 4.44 13.50
N PHE A 240 1.53 4.36 12.22
CA PHE A 240 2.34 3.26 11.70
C PHE A 240 3.76 3.22 12.33
N ILE A 241 4.44 4.36 12.42
CA ILE A 241 5.73 4.50 13.12
C ILE A 241 5.58 4.14 14.61
N GLY A 242 4.47 4.55 15.23
CA GLY A 242 4.14 4.18 16.61
C GLY A 242 3.98 2.67 16.78
N TYR A 243 3.25 1.99 15.89
CA TYR A 243 3.16 0.52 15.85
C TYR A 243 4.56 -0.12 15.84
N LEU A 244 5.43 0.28 14.92
CA LEU A 244 6.77 -0.29 14.82
C LEU A 244 7.62 0.03 16.06
N GLY A 245 7.46 1.23 16.65
CA GLY A 245 8.12 1.61 17.89
C GLY A 245 7.71 0.72 19.06
N GLY A 246 6.42 0.37 19.14
CA GLY A 246 5.90 -0.60 20.09
C GLY A 246 6.51 -1.99 19.90
N VAL A 247 6.71 -2.42 18.65
CA VAL A 247 7.43 -3.68 18.34
C VAL A 247 8.87 -3.63 18.87
N ALA A 248 9.61 -2.55 18.63
CA ALA A 248 10.98 -2.39 19.12
C ALA A 248 11.06 -2.46 20.65
N LEU A 249 10.15 -1.79 21.35
CA LEU A 249 10.06 -1.81 22.82
C LEU A 249 9.74 -3.21 23.35
N ARG A 250 8.90 -3.97 22.64
CA ARG A 250 8.63 -5.37 22.97
C ARG A 250 9.88 -6.23 22.82
N GLU A 251 10.65 -6.08 21.75
CA GLU A 251 11.91 -6.81 21.56
C GLU A 251 12.94 -6.48 22.66
N LEU A 252 12.88 -5.27 23.23
CA LEU A 252 13.65 -4.87 24.41
C LEU A 252 13.14 -5.43 25.75
N GLY A 253 12.01 -6.14 25.75
CA GLY A 253 11.35 -6.64 26.97
C GLY A 253 10.58 -5.57 27.76
N LEU A 254 10.43 -4.35 27.22
CA LEU A 254 9.71 -3.24 27.86
C LEU A 254 8.21 -3.33 27.56
N LEU A 255 7.56 -4.42 28.00
CA LEU A 255 6.18 -4.75 27.63
C LEU A 255 5.15 -3.70 28.03
N GLY A 256 5.35 -3.03 29.18
CA GLY A 256 4.49 -1.94 29.64
C GLY A 256 4.56 -0.72 28.72
N ASP A 257 5.77 -0.36 28.29
CA ASP A 257 6.00 0.76 27.38
C ASP A 257 5.45 0.43 25.99
N ALA A 258 5.73 -0.78 25.48
CA ALA A 258 5.19 -1.27 24.22
C ALA A 258 3.66 -1.18 24.16
N ARG A 259 2.96 -1.61 25.23
CA ARG A 259 1.50 -1.53 25.33
C ARG A 259 0.99 -0.08 25.23
N ARG A 260 1.62 0.85 25.95
CA ARG A 260 1.24 2.28 25.88
C ARG A 260 1.49 2.86 24.50
N THR A 261 2.59 2.47 23.84
CA THR A 261 2.90 2.90 22.48
C THR A 261 1.87 2.37 21.47
N PHE A 262 1.44 1.11 21.58
CA PHE A 262 0.36 0.58 20.74
C PHE A 262 -0.97 1.30 20.98
N GLU A 263 -1.31 1.60 22.24
CA GLU A 263 -2.50 2.39 22.58
C GLU A 263 -2.47 3.78 21.95
N ALA A 264 -1.33 4.48 22.02
CA ALA A 264 -1.15 5.78 21.40
C ALA A 264 -1.28 5.71 19.87
N ALA A 265 -0.71 4.68 19.23
CA ALA A 265 -0.83 4.48 17.79
C ALA A 265 -2.28 4.26 17.35
N MET A 266 -3.04 3.43 18.07
CA MET A 266 -4.47 3.22 17.80
C MET A 266 -5.29 4.50 17.97
N ALA A 267 -4.99 5.29 19.00
CA ALA A 267 -5.70 6.55 19.25
C ALA A 267 -5.35 7.65 18.22
N ALA A 268 -4.15 7.63 17.66
CA ALA A 268 -3.68 8.66 16.75
C ALA A 268 -4.39 8.63 15.39
N ALA A 269 -4.71 7.44 14.87
CA ALA A 269 -5.36 7.31 13.56
C ALA A 269 -6.22 6.02 13.49
N PRO A 270 -7.50 6.08 13.93
CA PRO A 270 -8.40 4.94 13.85
C PRO A 270 -8.64 4.52 12.39
N ASP A 271 -9.02 3.25 12.20
CA ASP A 271 -9.33 2.66 10.89
C ASP A 271 -8.16 2.66 9.88
N THR A 272 -6.93 2.83 10.35
CA THR A 272 -5.71 2.77 9.53
C THR A 272 -4.98 1.45 9.68
N ILE A 273 -4.08 1.14 8.74
CA ILE A 273 -3.18 -0.01 8.85
C ILE A 273 -2.31 0.00 10.12
N GLY A 274 -1.82 1.18 10.53
CA GLY A 274 -1.03 1.33 11.75
C GLY A 274 -1.83 0.94 12.99
N GLU A 275 -3.09 1.35 13.05
CA GLU A 275 -4.02 0.98 14.12
C GLU A 275 -4.36 -0.52 14.10
N ALA A 276 -4.66 -1.10 12.94
CA ALA A 276 -4.97 -2.52 12.81
C ALA A 276 -3.81 -3.40 13.27
N LEU A 277 -2.58 -3.04 12.89
CA LEU A 277 -1.36 -3.74 13.30
C LEU A 277 -1.06 -3.55 14.79
N ALA A 278 -1.17 -2.32 15.32
CA ALA A 278 -0.99 -2.06 16.75
C ALA A 278 -1.98 -2.86 17.61
N ARG A 279 -3.24 -2.94 17.20
CA ARG A 279 -4.28 -3.74 17.87
C ARG A 279 -3.89 -5.21 17.92
N ARG A 280 -3.43 -5.78 16.79
CA ARG A 280 -2.98 -7.18 16.70
C ARG A 280 -1.79 -7.45 17.63
N GLU A 281 -0.76 -6.63 17.60
CA GLU A 281 0.41 -6.86 18.46
C GLU A 281 0.09 -6.72 19.95
N ARG A 282 -0.82 -5.79 20.30
CA ARG A 282 -1.28 -5.61 21.67
C ARG A 282 -1.99 -6.86 22.21
N SER A 283 -2.83 -7.51 21.42
CA SER A 283 -3.54 -8.72 21.89
C SER A 283 -2.56 -9.85 22.20
N HIS A 284 -1.48 -9.98 21.42
CA HIS A 284 -0.44 -11.00 21.65
C HIS A 284 0.33 -10.78 22.97
N ILE A 285 0.47 -9.53 23.44
CA ILE A 285 1.10 -9.23 24.74
C ILE A 285 0.17 -9.57 25.92
N ALA A 286 -1.15 -9.44 25.73
CA ALA A 286 -2.11 -9.77 26.77
C ALA A 286 -2.16 -11.29 27.04
N GLU A 287 -2.08 -12.10 25.98
CA GLU A 287 -2.12 -13.57 26.08
C GLU A 287 -0.89 -14.18 26.76
N SER A 288 0.30 -13.59 26.59
CA SER A 288 1.52 -14.04 27.27
C SER A 288 1.57 -13.68 28.76
N SER A 289 0.59 -12.92 29.26
CA SER A 289 0.48 -12.47 30.65
C SER A 289 -0.57 -13.24 31.49
N GLY A 290 -1.18 -14.31 30.94
CA GLY A 290 -2.13 -15.18 31.65
C GLY A 290 -1.48 -16.05 32.74
N PRO A 291 -2.22 -16.46 33.79
CA PRO A 291 -1.67 -16.73 35.11
C PRO A 291 -0.74 -17.93 35.11
N ALA A 292 0.41 -17.78 35.78
CA ALA A 292 1.21 -18.90 36.24
C ALA A 292 0.29 -19.84 37.02
N SER A 293 -0.06 -20.98 36.42
CA SER A 293 -0.85 -22.02 37.06
C SER A 293 -0.23 -22.32 38.40
N SER A 294 -1.02 -22.08 39.44
CA SER A 294 -0.82 -22.49 40.81
C SER A 294 -0.21 -23.88 40.85
N VAL A 295 1.04 -23.96 41.32
CA VAL A 295 1.62 -25.18 41.84
C VAL A 295 0.71 -25.62 42.99
N VAL A 296 -0.15 -26.60 42.71
CA VAL A 296 -0.87 -27.34 43.74
C VAL A 296 0.20 -28.13 44.49
N ALA A 297 0.47 -27.71 45.73
CA ALA A 297 1.29 -28.48 46.65
C ALA A 297 0.59 -29.82 46.92
N PRO A 298 1.32 -30.94 47.00
CA PRO A 298 0.75 -32.20 47.43
C PRO A 298 0.38 -32.07 48.92
N SER A 299 -0.89 -32.28 49.24
CA SER A 299 -1.33 -32.54 50.60
C SER A 299 -0.94 -33.97 50.99
N ASP A 300 -0.32 -34.07 52.17
CA ASP A 300 0.11 -35.28 52.88
C ASP A 300 -0.98 -36.36 53.01
#